data_AF-A0A537UHU4-F1
#
_entry.id   AF-A0A537UHU4-F1
#
_cell.length_a   1.000
_cell.length_b   1.000
_cell.length_c   1.000
_cell.angle_alpha   90.00
_cell.angle_beta   90.00
_cell.angle_gamma   90.00
#
_symmetry.space_group_name_H-M   'P 1'
#
loop_
_entity.id
_entity.type
_entity.pdbx_description
1 polymer ?
#
loop_
_entity_poly.entity_id
_entity_poly.type
_entity_poly.pdbx_seq_one_letter_code
_entity_poly.pdbx_strand_id
1 'polypeptide(L)'
;MDWFGWRLSKDPAADKSADLGTQAILEELGKRVPQYLDDVDQGRLVYPACKRTPSDAHGDIRSIWDHTRLEAVRYVSMVPRREFEPLAEPARQPDVLEAYLRQRPHEDTVIEFTGSTMSDLAIAIIAGFNWLNRCAVLAGADRDKFSGTLSNFRKLTGLARQWWAMDGAGERCSQMLAEGEKPPLMLSLIWTEYTRLAKEVAAAAFFGSSIERAIAGRREVLKSEFAGRPDELNSALDELAETMASFERARDPDDLSS
;
A
#
# COMPACT_ATOMS: atom_id res chain seq x y z
N MET A 1 -20.90 -20.32 -6.22
CA MET A 1 -21.05 -19.98 -4.79
C MET A 1 -19.96 -18.98 -4.44
N ASP A 2 -20.28 -17.68 -4.49
CA ASP A 2 -19.38 -16.57 -4.13
C ASP A 2 -19.41 -16.34 -2.62
N TRP A 3 -18.74 -17.20 -1.84
CA TRP A 3 -18.90 -17.15 -0.38
C TRP A 3 -18.07 -16.09 0.34
N PHE A 4 -17.15 -15.39 -0.34
CA PHE A 4 -16.21 -14.47 0.34
C PHE A 4 -15.83 -13.20 -0.42
N GLY A 5 -16.46 -12.90 -1.56
CA GLY A 5 -16.19 -11.65 -2.30
C GLY A 5 -14.76 -11.52 -2.87
N TRP A 6 -13.99 -12.62 -2.97
CA TRP A 6 -12.61 -12.62 -3.48
C TRP A 6 -12.50 -12.44 -5.01
N ARG A 7 -13.61 -12.43 -5.75
CA ARG A 7 -13.62 -11.95 -7.14
C ARG A 7 -13.52 -10.42 -7.11
N LEU A 8 -12.29 -9.90 -7.04
CA LEU A 8 -12.04 -8.53 -7.47
C LEU A 8 -12.56 -8.40 -8.92
N SER A 9 -13.32 -7.35 -9.17
CA SER A 9 -14.00 -7.12 -10.45
C SER A 9 -13.09 -7.35 -11.66
N LYS A 10 -13.65 -8.05 -12.66
CA LYS A 10 -13.05 -8.42 -13.94
C LYS A 10 -12.89 -7.18 -14.85
N ASP A 11 -12.10 -6.19 -14.41
CA ASP A 11 -11.78 -5.01 -15.20
C ASP A 11 -10.39 -5.19 -15.84
N PRO A 12 -10.29 -5.44 -17.15
CA PRO A 12 -9.03 -5.76 -17.81
C PRO A 12 -8.03 -4.61 -17.85
N ALA A 13 -8.44 -3.39 -17.46
CA ALA A 13 -7.57 -2.22 -17.33
C ALA A 13 -6.87 -2.12 -15.96
N ALA A 14 -7.27 -2.93 -14.96
CA ALA A 14 -6.89 -2.76 -13.55
C ALA A 14 -5.77 -3.69 -13.07
N ASP A 15 -5.12 -4.45 -13.97
CA ASP A 15 -4.36 -5.63 -13.56
C ASP A 15 -3.01 -5.83 -14.26
N LYS A 16 -2.27 -4.75 -14.52
CA LYS A 16 -0.84 -4.88 -14.89
C LYS A 16 0.00 -5.56 -13.79
N SER A 17 -0.48 -5.56 -12.53
CA SER A 17 0.15 -6.27 -11.41
C SER A 17 -0.36 -7.71 -11.20
N ALA A 18 -1.43 -8.15 -11.86
CA ALA A 18 -1.86 -9.56 -11.79
C ALA A 18 -1.11 -10.48 -12.74
N ASP A 19 -0.52 -9.96 -13.82
CA ASP A 19 0.18 -10.78 -14.81
C ASP A 19 1.48 -11.41 -14.29
N LEU A 20 1.98 -10.94 -13.14
CA LEU A 20 3.28 -11.31 -12.59
C LEU A 20 3.19 -12.31 -11.42
N GLY A 21 2.01 -12.50 -10.83
CA GLY A 21 1.83 -13.41 -9.69
C GLY A 21 2.54 -12.93 -8.42
N THR A 22 2.07 -13.41 -7.27
CA THR A 22 2.57 -13.03 -5.93
C THR A 22 4.08 -13.22 -5.76
N GLN A 23 4.68 -14.16 -6.51
CA GLN A 23 6.12 -14.39 -6.51
C GLN A 23 6.93 -13.25 -7.17
N ALA A 24 6.48 -12.74 -8.30
CA ALA A 24 7.17 -11.64 -8.95
C ALA A 24 7.07 -10.34 -8.16
N ILE A 25 5.96 -10.12 -7.43
CA ILE A 25 5.85 -9.01 -6.47
C ILE A 25 6.98 -9.12 -5.43
N LEU A 26 7.23 -10.31 -4.87
CA LEU A 26 8.35 -10.51 -3.94
C LEU A 26 9.71 -10.24 -4.58
N GLU A 27 9.94 -10.74 -5.79
CA GLU A 27 11.21 -10.55 -6.50
C GLU A 27 11.48 -9.08 -6.83
N GLU A 28 10.43 -8.36 -7.24
CA GLU A 28 10.50 -6.94 -7.54
C GLU A 28 10.78 -6.13 -6.27
N LEU A 29 10.09 -6.44 -5.17
CA LEU A 29 10.32 -5.81 -3.87
C LEU A 29 11.73 -6.05 -3.34
N GLY A 30 12.28 -7.24 -3.57
CA GLY A 30 13.66 -7.57 -3.23
C GLY A 30 14.70 -6.69 -3.95
N LYS A 31 14.32 -6.00 -5.03
CA LYS A 31 15.18 -5.05 -5.77
C LYS A 31 14.82 -3.61 -5.44
N ARG A 32 13.53 -3.26 -5.48
CA ARG A 32 13.05 -1.88 -5.33
C ARG A 32 13.24 -1.33 -3.93
N VAL A 33 13.04 -2.15 -2.89
CA VAL A 33 13.20 -1.68 -1.52
C VAL A 33 14.66 -1.30 -1.22
N PRO A 34 15.68 -2.12 -1.51
CA PRO A 34 17.08 -1.71 -1.33
C PRO A 34 17.45 -0.47 -2.14
N GLN A 35 17.03 -0.38 -3.40
CA GLN A 35 17.32 0.78 -4.24
C GLN A 35 16.73 2.07 -3.64
N TYR A 36 15.47 2.02 -3.23
CA TYR A 36 14.79 3.14 -2.59
C TYR A 36 15.51 3.58 -1.30
N LEU A 37 15.93 2.63 -0.47
CA LEU A 37 16.66 2.93 0.76
C LEU A 37 18.03 3.54 0.48
N ASP A 38 18.75 3.06 -0.53
CA ASP A 38 20.02 3.66 -0.98
C ASP A 38 19.83 5.10 -1.48
N ASP A 39 18.77 5.38 -2.24
CA ASP A 39 18.42 6.73 -2.67
C ASP A 39 18.15 7.68 -1.49
N VAL A 40 17.50 7.17 -0.43
CA VAL A 40 17.28 7.91 0.82
C VAL A 40 18.60 8.14 1.58
N ASP A 41 19.40 7.09 1.76
CA ASP A 41 20.66 7.16 2.52
C ASP A 41 21.68 8.09 1.86
N GLN A 42 21.67 8.17 0.53
CA GLN A 42 22.51 9.10 -0.23
C GLN A 42 21.93 10.52 -0.31
N GLY A 43 20.77 10.77 0.32
CA GLY A 43 20.12 12.09 0.33
C GLY A 43 19.52 12.50 -1.01
N ARG A 44 19.35 11.56 -1.96
CA ARG A 44 18.66 11.84 -3.24
C ARG A 44 17.16 12.02 -3.05
N LEU A 45 16.59 11.37 -2.04
CA LEU A 45 15.16 11.41 -1.73
C LEU A 45 14.94 11.88 -0.29
N VAL A 46 13.95 12.77 -0.11
CA VAL A 46 13.44 13.12 1.22
C VAL A 46 12.73 11.92 1.83
N TYR A 47 13.00 11.69 3.11
CA TYR A 47 12.41 10.62 3.92
C TYR A 47 11.75 11.16 5.20
N PRO A 48 10.55 10.66 5.57
CA PRO A 48 9.69 9.76 4.82
C PRO A 48 9.08 10.42 3.58
N ALA A 49 8.67 9.61 2.60
CA ALA A 49 8.08 10.03 1.33
C ALA A 49 6.85 10.93 1.54
N CYS A 50 6.08 10.68 2.59
CA CYS A 50 4.90 11.48 2.97
C CYS A 50 5.21 12.92 3.41
N LYS A 51 6.50 13.30 3.56
CA LYS A 51 6.93 14.68 3.83
C LYS A 51 7.37 15.44 2.58
N ARG A 52 7.41 14.79 1.42
CA ARG A 52 7.79 15.45 0.17
C ARG A 52 6.75 16.48 -0.23
N THR A 53 7.27 17.56 -0.79
CA THR A 53 6.53 18.64 -1.43
C THR A 53 6.65 18.49 -2.95
N PRO A 54 5.78 19.13 -3.74
CA PRO A 54 5.88 19.08 -5.21
C PRO A 54 7.20 19.60 -5.79
N SER A 55 7.98 20.39 -5.02
CA SER A 55 9.31 20.86 -5.41
C SER A 55 10.43 19.86 -5.14
N ASP A 56 10.18 18.83 -4.33
CA ASP A 56 11.17 17.79 -4.05
C ASP A 56 11.26 16.79 -5.20
N ALA A 57 12.42 16.16 -5.36
CA ALA A 57 12.56 15.02 -6.27
C ALA A 57 11.55 13.92 -5.88
N HIS A 58 10.79 13.42 -6.87
CA HIS A 58 9.73 12.43 -6.65
C HIS A 58 8.67 12.91 -5.62
N GLY A 59 8.36 14.20 -5.66
CA GLY A 59 7.30 14.86 -4.90
C GLY A 59 5.92 14.82 -5.56
N ASP A 60 5.79 14.13 -6.69
CA ASP A 60 4.49 13.85 -7.32
C ASP A 60 3.70 12.80 -6.53
N ILE A 61 2.37 12.84 -6.67
CA ILE A 61 1.47 11.98 -5.88
C ILE A 61 1.69 10.49 -6.12
N ARG A 62 2.07 10.09 -7.34
CA ARG A 62 2.35 8.68 -7.69
C ARG A 62 3.58 8.20 -6.95
N SER A 63 4.67 8.95 -7.01
CA SER A 63 5.90 8.61 -6.31
C SER A 63 5.73 8.64 -4.79
N ILE A 64 4.98 9.59 -4.23
CA ILE A 64 4.69 9.62 -2.79
C ILE A 64 3.92 8.37 -2.37
N TRP A 65 2.89 7.99 -3.13
CA TRP A 65 2.10 6.79 -2.86
C TRP A 65 2.95 5.53 -2.90
N ASP A 66 3.67 5.33 -4.00
CA ASP A 66 4.50 4.14 -4.17
C ASP A 66 5.62 4.06 -3.13
N HIS A 67 6.37 5.14 -2.91
CA HIS A 67 7.47 5.13 -1.94
C HIS A 67 6.98 4.95 -0.51
N THR A 68 5.83 5.53 -0.13
CA THR A 68 5.21 5.29 1.19
C THR A 68 4.87 3.81 1.39
N ARG A 69 4.38 3.13 0.33
CA ARG A 69 4.15 1.68 0.34
C ARG A 69 5.46 0.90 0.47
N LEU A 70 6.51 1.25 -0.27
CA LEU A 70 7.83 0.61 -0.16
C LEU A 70 8.44 0.74 1.24
N GLU A 71 8.30 1.89 1.88
CA GLU A 71 8.76 2.11 3.26
C GLU A 71 8.05 1.19 4.27
N ALA A 72 6.78 0.85 4.05
CA ALA A 72 6.06 -0.09 4.90
C ALA A 72 6.50 -1.53 4.65
N VAL A 73 6.68 -1.91 3.38
CA VAL A 73 7.12 -3.25 2.99
C VAL A 73 8.55 -3.55 3.41
N ARG A 74 9.39 -2.52 3.63
CA ARG A 74 10.78 -2.73 4.05
C ARG A 74 10.92 -3.59 5.29
N TYR A 75 9.98 -3.52 6.24
CA TYR A 75 10.04 -4.33 7.46
C TYR A 75 9.93 -5.83 7.14
N VAL A 76 9.15 -6.18 6.12
CA VAL A 76 9.05 -7.56 5.61
C VAL A 76 10.35 -7.97 4.92
N SER A 77 10.94 -7.08 4.11
CA SER A 77 12.23 -7.40 3.46
C SER A 77 13.42 -7.44 4.40
N MET A 78 13.31 -6.83 5.60
CA MET A 78 14.33 -6.88 6.66
C MET A 78 14.34 -8.20 7.42
N VAL A 79 13.30 -9.04 7.27
CA VAL A 79 13.29 -10.39 7.86
C VAL A 79 14.52 -11.14 7.36
N PRO A 80 15.37 -11.65 8.26
CA PRO A 80 16.65 -12.23 7.90
C PRO A 80 16.53 -13.34 6.85
N ARG A 81 17.60 -13.54 6.07
CA ARG A 81 17.76 -14.66 5.12
C ARG A 81 16.68 -14.77 4.04
N ARG A 82 15.97 -13.67 3.74
CA ARG A 82 14.87 -13.64 2.76
C ARG A 82 13.74 -14.60 3.10
N GLU A 83 13.52 -14.86 4.39
CA GLU A 83 12.48 -15.77 4.87
C GLU A 83 11.05 -15.20 4.72
N PHE A 84 10.81 -14.34 3.73
CA PHE A 84 9.50 -13.78 3.37
C PHE A 84 8.81 -14.52 2.22
N GLU A 85 9.47 -15.51 1.59
CA GLU A 85 8.86 -16.46 0.65
C GLU A 85 7.57 -17.11 1.18
N PRO A 86 7.45 -17.47 2.48
CA PRO A 86 6.21 -18.04 3.03
C PRO A 86 4.97 -17.15 2.84
N LEU A 87 5.13 -15.84 2.64
CA LEU A 87 4.00 -14.94 2.39
C LEU A 87 3.30 -15.21 1.05
N ALA A 88 4.01 -15.78 0.08
CA ALA A 88 3.49 -16.12 -1.24
C ALA A 88 3.21 -17.62 -1.42
N GLU A 89 3.77 -18.48 -0.58
CA GLU A 89 3.63 -19.94 -0.72
C GLU A 89 2.27 -20.46 -0.22
N PRO A 90 1.43 -21.09 -1.08
CA PRO A 90 0.14 -21.66 -0.70
C PRO A 90 0.22 -22.63 0.49
N ALA A 91 1.23 -23.50 0.51
CA ALA A 91 1.40 -24.52 1.54
C ALA A 91 1.72 -23.94 2.93
N ARG A 92 2.19 -22.69 3.01
CA ARG A 92 2.60 -22.04 4.25
C ARG A 92 1.53 -21.10 4.81
N GLN A 93 0.46 -20.82 4.06
CA GLN A 93 -0.55 -19.84 4.45
C GLN A 93 -1.21 -20.14 5.81
N PRO A 94 -1.60 -21.39 6.14
CA PRO A 94 -2.17 -21.68 7.45
C PRO A 94 -1.24 -21.25 8.60
N ASP A 95 0.06 -21.53 8.48
CA ASP A 95 1.07 -21.20 9.50
C ASP A 95 1.28 -19.68 9.62
N VAL A 96 1.42 -18.99 8.49
CA VAL A 96 1.64 -17.54 8.43
C VAL A 96 0.44 -16.77 9.00
N LEU A 97 -0.77 -17.13 8.57
CA LEU A 97 -2.02 -16.50 9.04
C LEU A 97 -2.20 -16.71 10.54
N GLU A 98 -1.93 -17.92 11.03
CA GLU A 98 -2.04 -18.25 12.44
C GLU A 98 -0.98 -17.51 13.29
N ALA A 99 0.26 -17.40 12.81
CA ALA A 99 1.31 -16.64 13.49
C ALA A 99 0.94 -15.15 13.60
N TYR A 100 0.44 -14.55 12.51
CA TYR A 100 -0.08 -13.17 12.55
C TYR A 100 -1.23 -13.01 13.56
N LEU A 101 -2.19 -13.94 13.56
CA LEU A 101 -3.30 -13.93 14.50
C LEU A 101 -2.90 -14.22 15.94
N ARG A 102 -1.72 -14.79 16.23
CA ARG A 102 -1.21 -14.92 17.60
C ARG A 102 -0.51 -13.66 18.09
N GLN A 103 0.12 -12.93 17.17
CA GLN A 103 0.80 -11.70 17.52
C GLN A 103 -0.19 -10.65 18.04
N ARG A 104 0.16 -10.00 19.16
CA ARG A 104 -0.64 -8.91 19.71
C ARG A 104 -0.35 -7.63 18.94
N PRO A 105 -1.38 -6.86 18.56
CA PRO A 105 -1.17 -5.51 18.05
C PRO A 105 -0.38 -4.66 19.05
N HIS A 106 0.57 -3.88 18.55
CA HIS A 106 1.36 -2.89 19.27
C HIS A 106 1.59 -1.69 18.35
N GLU A 107 2.16 -0.60 18.87
CA GLU A 107 2.42 0.64 18.11
C GLU A 107 3.88 0.78 17.66
N ASP A 108 4.76 -0.13 18.09
CA ASP A 108 6.19 -0.04 17.78
C ASP A 108 6.48 -0.14 16.28
N THR A 109 7.36 0.75 15.80
CA THR A 109 7.95 0.70 14.45
C THR A 109 9.38 0.21 14.46
N VAL A 110 9.98 0.01 15.64
CA VAL A 110 11.28 -0.64 15.80
C VAL A 110 11.01 -2.11 16.05
N ILE A 111 11.70 -2.98 15.31
CA ILE A 111 11.48 -4.43 15.38
C ILE A 111 12.70 -5.12 16.01
N GLU A 112 12.42 -6.01 16.96
CA GLU A 112 13.37 -6.99 17.44
C GLU A 112 12.91 -8.36 16.95
N PHE A 113 13.70 -8.95 16.04
CA PHE A 113 13.38 -10.28 15.53
C PHE A 113 13.71 -11.36 16.56
N THR A 114 12.80 -12.32 16.65
CA THR A 114 12.84 -13.45 17.58
C THR A 114 13.67 -14.62 17.05
N GLY A 115 14.00 -14.62 15.75
CA GLY A 115 14.65 -15.73 15.06
C GLY A 115 13.67 -16.83 14.61
N SER A 116 12.37 -16.64 14.84
CA SER A 116 11.30 -17.51 14.36
C SER A 116 10.65 -16.86 13.13
N THR A 117 10.92 -17.40 11.94
CA THR A 117 10.42 -16.89 10.65
C THR A 117 8.97 -16.41 10.69
N MET A 118 8.04 -17.27 11.14
CA MET A 118 6.61 -16.93 11.12
C MET A 118 6.24 -15.82 12.10
N SER A 119 6.89 -15.81 13.27
CA SER A 119 6.70 -14.76 14.26
C SER A 119 7.30 -13.44 13.78
N ASP A 120 8.47 -13.51 13.15
CA ASP A 120 9.20 -12.37 12.61
C ASP A 120 8.45 -11.74 11.42
N LEU A 121 7.82 -12.54 10.57
CA LEU A 121 6.90 -12.06 9.53
C LEU A 121 5.68 -11.36 10.14
N ALA A 122 5.08 -11.92 11.18
CA ALA A 122 3.95 -11.28 11.86
C ALA A 122 4.33 -9.92 12.47
N ILE A 123 5.49 -9.86 13.15
CA ILE A 123 6.05 -8.63 13.73
C ILE A 123 6.32 -7.60 12.62
N ALA A 124 6.96 -8.01 11.52
CA ALA A 124 7.25 -7.14 10.39
C ALA A 124 5.98 -6.54 9.75
N ILE A 125 4.92 -7.36 9.58
CA ILE A 125 3.64 -6.89 9.02
C ILE A 125 3.01 -5.84 9.94
N ILE A 126 3.03 -6.05 11.26
CA ILE A 126 2.50 -5.07 12.22
C ILE A 126 3.34 -3.78 12.18
N ALA A 127 4.66 -3.89 12.13
CA ALA A 127 5.54 -2.74 12.03
C ALA A 127 5.30 -1.90 10.76
N GLY A 128 5.03 -2.55 9.62
CA GLY A 128 4.66 -1.85 8.38
C GLY A 128 3.31 -1.12 8.50
N PHE A 129 2.31 -1.70 9.15
CA PHE A 129 1.06 -0.98 9.46
C PHE A 129 1.27 0.20 10.40
N ASN A 130 2.09 0.03 11.44
CA ASN A 130 2.44 1.10 12.37
C ASN A 130 3.18 2.24 11.67
N TRP A 131 4.06 1.90 10.73
CA TRP A 131 4.73 2.87 9.89
C TRP A 131 3.75 3.67 9.04
N LEU A 132 2.80 3.01 8.37
CA LEU A 132 1.77 3.69 7.59
C LEU A 132 0.89 4.59 8.44
N ASN A 133 0.50 4.15 9.64
CA ASN A 133 -0.23 4.99 10.60
C ASN A 133 0.58 6.22 11.01
N ARG A 134 1.90 6.06 11.24
CA ARG A 134 2.80 7.18 11.54
C ARG A 134 2.88 8.15 10.35
N CYS A 135 3.00 7.65 9.13
CA CYS A 135 2.99 8.47 7.92
C CYS A 135 1.65 9.21 7.73
N ALA A 136 0.52 8.56 8.03
CA ALA A 136 -0.80 9.18 7.99
C ALA A 136 -0.90 10.36 8.97
N VAL A 137 -0.39 10.18 10.20
CA VAL A 137 -0.32 11.27 11.19
C VAL A 137 0.59 12.40 10.72
N LEU A 138 1.77 12.09 10.16
CA LEU A 138 2.71 13.09 9.65
C LEU A 138 2.15 13.90 8.49
N ALA A 139 1.41 13.25 7.58
CA ALA A 139 0.73 13.88 6.45
C ALA A 139 -0.56 14.60 6.85
N GLY A 140 -1.01 14.44 8.10
CA GLY A 140 -2.27 15.01 8.59
C GLY A 140 -3.52 14.36 8.00
N ALA A 141 -3.45 13.09 7.58
CA ALA A 141 -4.59 12.36 7.05
C ALA A 141 -5.76 12.30 8.05
N ASP A 142 -6.98 12.19 7.52
CA ASP A 142 -8.18 12.02 8.34
C ASP A 142 -8.10 10.72 9.16
N ARG A 143 -8.22 10.85 10.49
CA ARG A 143 -8.15 9.72 11.41
C ARG A 143 -9.19 8.65 11.11
N ASP A 144 -10.36 9.02 10.59
CA ASP A 144 -11.40 8.04 10.28
C ASP A 144 -11.03 7.12 9.10
N LYS A 145 -10.06 7.53 8.28
CA LYS A 145 -9.58 6.76 7.11
C LYS A 145 -8.55 5.68 7.46
N PHE A 146 -7.81 5.84 8.55
CA PHE A 146 -6.75 4.91 8.95
C PHE A 146 -6.89 4.35 10.38
N SER A 147 -7.81 4.88 11.19
CA SER A 147 -8.10 4.31 12.51
C SER A 147 -8.66 2.89 12.39
N GLY A 148 -8.28 2.02 13.32
CA GLY A 148 -8.75 0.63 13.34
C GLY A 148 -8.16 -0.28 12.24
N THR A 149 -7.22 0.21 11.42
CA THR A 149 -6.56 -0.56 10.35
C THR A 149 -6.09 -1.94 10.80
N LEU A 150 -5.31 -2.04 11.88
CA LEU A 150 -4.82 -3.33 12.38
C LEU A 150 -5.97 -4.26 12.82
N SER A 151 -7.01 -3.71 13.44
CA SER A 151 -8.20 -4.49 13.83
C SER A 151 -8.94 -5.01 12.61
N ASN A 152 -9.12 -4.18 11.57
CA ASN A 152 -9.77 -4.57 10.33
C ASN A 152 -8.95 -5.61 9.56
N PHE A 153 -7.64 -5.41 9.44
CA PHE A 153 -6.76 -6.38 8.81
C PHE A 153 -6.78 -7.71 9.55
N ARG A 154 -6.78 -7.70 10.89
CA ARG A 154 -6.90 -8.94 11.68
C ARG A 154 -8.22 -9.68 11.45
N LYS A 155 -9.34 -8.98 11.23
CA LYS A 155 -10.60 -9.61 10.80
C LYS A 155 -10.46 -10.23 9.40
N LEU A 156 -9.84 -9.52 8.46
CA LEU A 156 -9.55 -10.01 7.11
C LEU A 156 -8.67 -11.27 7.14
N THR A 157 -7.62 -11.28 7.95
CA THR A 157 -6.77 -12.45 8.18
C THR A 157 -7.56 -13.63 8.78
N GLY A 158 -8.51 -13.35 9.67
CA GLY A 158 -9.43 -14.35 10.21
C GLY A 158 -10.28 -15.02 9.12
N LEU A 159 -10.81 -14.24 8.18
CA LEU A 159 -11.56 -14.74 7.03
C LEU A 159 -10.65 -15.53 6.07
N ALA A 160 -9.43 -15.05 5.81
CA ALA A 160 -8.44 -15.77 5.01
C ALA A 160 -8.10 -17.13 5.64
N ARG A 161 -7.90 -17.19 6.97
CA ARG A 161 -7.64 -18.46 7.67
C ARG A 161 -8.82 -19.44 7.52
N GLN A 162 -10.05 -18.95 7.63
CA GLN A 162 -11.24 -19.78 7.39
C GLN A 162 -11.28 -20.29 5.95
N TRP A 163 -10.91 -19.46 4.98
CA TRP A 163 -10.84 -19.84 3.57
C TRP A 163 -9.83 -20.96 3.32
N TRP A 164 -8.65 -20.89 3.95
CA TRP A 164 -7.61 -21.91 3.86
C TRP A 164 -7.95 -23.20 4.61
N ALA A 165 -8.83 -23.14 5.61
CA ALA A 165 -9.29 -24.32 6.34
C ALA A 165 -10.34 -25.16 5.58
N MET A 166 -10.91 -24.65 4.48
CA MET A 166 -11.85 -25.38 3.65
C MET A 166 -11.13 -26.40 2.76
N ASP A 167 -11.67 -27.62 2.64
CA ASP A 167 -11.12 -28.70 1.80
C ASP A 167 -10.83 -28.25 0.36
N GLY A 168 -9.66 -28.62 -0.19
CA GLY A 168 -9.26 -28.24 -1.55
C GLY A 168 -8.77 -26.80 -1.70
N ALA A 169 -8.39 -26.12 -0.62
CA ALA A 169 -7.89 -24.73 -0.68
C ALA A 169 -6.67 -24.55 -1.60
N GLY A 170 -5.75 -25.52 -1.63
CA GLY A 170 -4.58 -25.48 -2.52
C GLY A 170 -4.98 -25.51 -4.01
N GLU A 171 -5.89 -26.40 -4.39
CA GLU A 171 -6.38 -26.50 -5.78
C GLU A 171 -7.13 -25.24 -6.20
N ARG A 172 -8.01 -24.71 -5.33
CA ARG A 172 -8.68 -23.43 -5.58
C ARG A 172 -7.70 -22.28 -5.73
N CYS A 173 -6.65 -22.23 -4.90
CA CYS A 173 -5.62 -21.21 -5.00
C CYS A 173 -4.91 -21.28 -6.35
N SER A 174 -4.49 -22.48 -6.78
CA SER A 174 -3.85 -22.69 -8.08
C SER A 174 -4.77 -22.29 -9.24
N GLN A 175 -6.06 -22.63 -9.16
CA GLN A 175 -7.05 -22.22 -10.16
C GLN A 175 -7.21 -20.71 -10.22
N MET A 176 -7.37 -20.04 -9.06
CA MET A 176 -7.46 -18.59 -8.99
C MET A 176 -6.24 -17.91 -9.62
N LEU A 177 -5.03 -18.37 -9.28
CA LEU A 177 -3.79 -17.84 -9.86
C LEU A 177 -3.73 -18.05 -11.38
N ALA A 178 -4.17 -19.21 -11.87
CA ALA A 178 -4.23 -19.49 -13.31
C ALA A 178 -5.27 -18.62 -14.05
N GLU A 179 -6.33 -18.19 -13.36
CA GLU A 179 -7.37 -17.30 -13.87
C GLU A 179 -7.02 -15.81 -13.69
N GLY A 180 -5.84 -15.49 -13.15
CA GLY A 180 -5.43 -14.11 -12.82
C GLY A 180 -6.16 -13.52 -11.61
N GLU A 181 -6.89 -14.34 -10.85
CA GLU A 181 -7.56 -13.93 -9.63
C GLU A 181 -6.57 -13.88 -8.45
N LYS A 182 -6.94 -13.14 -7.39
CA LYS A 182 -6.09 -12.91 -6.21
C LYS A 182 -6.53 -13.80 -5.05
N PRO A 183 -5.92 -14.98 -4.85
CA PRO A 183 -6.20 -15.80 -3.66
C PRO A 183 -5.77 -15.06 -2.38
N PRO A 184 -6.33 -15.42 -1.21
CA PRO A 184 -6.01 -14.78 0.06
C PRO A 184 -4.65 -15.27 0.62
N LEU A 185 -3.59 -15.06 -0.16
CA LEU A 185 -2.20 -15.19 0.28
C LEU A 185 -1.86 -13.99 1.16
N MET A 186 -1.09 -14.20 2.23
CA MET A 186 -0.71 -13.13 3.16
C MET A 186 -0.05 -11.97 2.40
N LEU A 187 0.83 -12.24 1.43
CA LEU A 187 1.43 -11.17 0.62
C LEU A 187 0.38 -10.34 -0.11
N SER A 188 -0.60 -10.99 -0.77
CA SER A 188 -1.66 -10.29 -1.48
C SER A 188 -2.47 -9.41 -0.52
N LEU A 189 -2.81 -9.93 0.66
CA LEU A 189 -3.56 -9.19 1.68
C LEU A 189 -2.80 -7.96 2.19
N ILE A 190 -1.52 -8.12 2.57
CA ILE A 190 -0.72 -6.98 3.05
C ILE A 190 -0.47 -5.99 1.93
N TRP A 191 -0.23 -6.45 0.70
CA TRP A 191 0.04 -5.57 -0.44
C TRP A 191 -1.17 -4.71 -0.74
N THR A 192 -2.37 -5.30 -0.79
CA THR A 192 -3.62 -4.56 -0.97
C THR A 192 -3.84 -3.53 0.14
N GLU A 193 -3.72 -3.91 1.41
CA GLU A 193 -3.96 -2.97 2.51
C GLU A 193 -2.90 -1.88 2.64
N TYR A 194 -1.62 -2.21 2.41
CA TYR A 194 -0.55 -1.21 2.40
C TYR A 194 -0.74 -0.23 1.25
N THR A 195 -1.12 -0.72 0.07
CA THR A 195 -1.42 0.14 -1.08
C THR A 195 -2.58 1.08 -0.77
N ARG A 196 -3.66 0.56 -0.18
CA ARG A 196 -4.82 1.37 0.22
C ARG A 196 -4.43 2.46 1.23
N LEU A 197 -3.69 2.13 2.27
CA LEU A 197 -3.28 3.11 3.28
C LEU A 197 -2.29 4.13 2.74
N ALA A 198 -1.31 3.68 1.95
CA ALA A 198 -0.35 4.56 1.31
C ALA A 198 -1.05 5.56 0.37
N LYS A 199 -2.19 5.18 -0.23
CA LYS A 199 -3.03 6.08 -1.02
C LYS A 199 -3.60 7.21 -0.15
N GLU A 200 -4.17 6.87 1.01
CA GLU A 200 -4.71 7.86 1.96
C GLU A 200 -3.61 8.80 2.47
N VAL A 201 -2.42 8.27 2.74
CA VAL A 201 -1.24 9.06 3.11
C VAL A 201 -0.81 10.00 1.98
N ALA A 202 -0.73 9.50 0.74
CA ALA A 202 -0.33 10.29 -0.41
C ALA A 202 -1.34 11.39 -0.72
N ALA A 203 -2.63 11.09 -0.61
CA ALA A 203 -3.69 12.07 -0.75
C ALA A 203 -3.53 13.20 0.28
N ALA A 204 -3.27 12.84 1.54
CA ALA A 204 -3.06 13.81 2.61
C ALA A 204 -1.76 14.61 2.45
N ALA A 205 -0.68 13.99 2.00
CA ALA A 205 0.60 14.64 1.79
C ALA A 205 0.57 15.61 0.60
N PHE A 206 -0.06 15.19 -0.50
CA PHE A 206 -0.05 15.95 -1.75
C PHE A 206 -1.16 17.00 -1.83
N PHE A 207 -2.39 16.62 -1.45
CA PHE A 207 -3.51 17.56 -1.43
C PHE A 207 -3.56 18.26 -0.07
N GLY A 208 -3.56 17.52 1.04
CA GLY A 208 -3.70 18.05 2.40
C GLY A 208 -4.67 17.23 3.25
N SER A 209 -4.76 17.56 4.54
CA SER A 209 -5.53 16.81 5.57
C SER A 209 -7.00 16.46 5.26
N SER A 210 -7.62 17.20 4.35
CA SER A 210 -8.93 16.89 3.79
C SER A 210 -8.85 17.25 2.32
N ILE A 211 -9.09 16.27 1.43
CA ILE A 211 -9.03 16.46 -0.02
C ILE A 211 -9.87 17.69 -0.42
N GLU A 212 -11.08 17.84 0.11
CA GLU A 212 -11.93 19.02 -0.16
C GLU A 212 -11.31 20.35 0.29
N ARG A 213 -10.77 20.43 1.52
CA ARG A 213 -10.10 21.65 2.02
C ARG A 213 -8.81 21.96 1.29
N ALA A 214 -8.06 20.92 0.95
CA ALA A 214 -6.86 20.96 0.15
C ALA A 214 -7.12 21.51 -1.25
N ILE A 215 -8.17 21.02 -1.91
CA ILE A 215 -8.60 21.50 -3.23
C ILE A 215 -9.06 22.94 -3.16
N ALA A 216 -9.84 23.30 -2.13
CA ALA A 216 -10.21 24.70 -1.93
C ALA A 216 -8.96 25.58 -1.77
N GLY A 217 -7.99 25.14 -0.96
CA GLY A 217 -6.70 25.83 -0.80
C GLY A 217 -5.92 25.95 -2.11
N ARG A 218 -5.74 24.85 -2.85
CA ARG A 218 -5.01 24.84 -4.13
C ARG A 218 -5.73 25.68 -5.19
N ARG A 219 -7.07 25.65 -5.22
CA ARG A 219 -7.90 26.51 -6.09
C ARG A 219 -7.67 27.98 -5.78
N GLU A 220 -7.60 28.38 -4.52
CA GLU A 220 -7.29 29.76 -4.14
C GLU A 220 -5.86 30.17 -4.51
N VAL A 221 -4.89 29.27 -4.34
CA VAL A 221 -3.50 29.51 -4.81
C VAL A 221 -3.46 29.73 -6.32
N LEU A 222 -4.11 28.86 -7.11
CA LEU A 222 -4.17 28.98 -8.57
C LEU A 222 -4.86 30.28 -9.00
N LYS A 223 -5.97 30.67 -8.35
CA LYS A 223 -6.63 31.95 -8.61
C LYS A 223 -5.70 33.15 -8.39
N SER A 224 -4.87 33.09 -7.35
CA SER A 224 -3.87 34.13 -7.08
C SER A 224 -2.72 34.11 -8.09
N GLU A 225 -2.24 32.92 -8.47
CA GLU A 225 -1.11 32.72 -9.38
C GLU A 225 -1.45 33.14 -10.82
N PHE A 226 -2.67 32.85 -11.28
CA PHE A 226 -3.16 33.16 -12.61
C PHE A 226 -4.07 34.40 -12.64
N ALA A 227 -3.93 35.31 -11.66
CA ALA A 227 -4.67 36.56 -11.62
C ALA A 227 -4.49 37.34 -12.94
N GLY A 228 -5.61 37.66 -13.61
CA GLY A 228 -5.61 38.34 -14.92
C GLY A 228 -5.36 37.43 -16.14
N ARG A 229 -5.21 36.11 -15.96
CA ARG A 229 -5.02 35.10 -17.01
C ARG A 229 -6.11 34.02 -16.94
N PRO A 230 -7.37 34.35 -17.29
CA PRO A 230 -8.52 33.48 -17.03
C PRO A 230 -8.46 32.14 -17.78
N ASP A 231 -7.91 32.12 -18.99
CA ASP A 231 -7.81 30.88 -19.78
C ASP A 231 -6.79 29.91 -19.17
N GLU A 232 -5.65 30.42 -18.70
CA GLU A 232 -4.63 29.63 -18.00
C GLU A 232 -5.14 29.14 -16.64
N LEU A 233 -5.89 29.97 -15.91
CA LEU A 233 -6.55 29.57 -14.67
C LEU A 233 -7.55 28.42 -14.89
N ASN A 234 -8.41 28.53 -15.90
CA ASN A 234 -9.39 27.50 -16.20
C ASN A 234 -8.70 26.18 -16.59
N SER A 235 -7.67 26.25 -17.44
CA SER A 235 -6.86 25.09 -17.79
C SER A 235 -6.24 24.41 -16.56
N ALA A 236 -5.66 25.18 -15.64
CA ALA A 236 -5.06 24.63 -14.43
C ALA A 236 -6.08 24.04 -13.44
N LEU A 237 -7.30 24.59 -13.40
CA LEU A 237 -8.39 24.05 -12.57
C LEU A 237 -8.97 22.77 -13.16
N ASP A 238 -9.08 22.68 -14.49
CA ASP A 238 -9.51 21.46 -15.18
C ASP A 238 -8.49 20.33 -15.00
N GLU A 239 -7.20 20.65 -15.13
CA GLU A 239 -6.10 19.69 -14.87
C GLU A 239 -6.11 19.16 -13.42
N LEU A 240 -6.36 20.06 -12.44
CA LEU A 240 -6.51 19.66 -11.03
C LEU A 240 -7.70 18.71 -10.83
N ALA A 241 -8.84 18.99 -11.46
CA ALA A 241 -10.04 18.16 -11.36
C ALA A 241 -9.85 16.79 -12.03
N GLU A 242 -9.20 16.75 -13.19
CA GLU A 242 -8.88 15.50 -13.89
C GLU A 242 -7.88 14.64 -13.09
N THR A 243 -6.83 15.26 -12.55
CA THR A 243 -5.84 14.59 -11.69
C THR A 243 -6.52 13.91 -10.50
N MET A 244 -7.44 14.61 -9.83
CA MET A 244 -8.19 14.04 -8.72
C MET A 244 -9.09 12.88 -9.15
N ALA A 245 -9.86 13.05 -10.23
CA ALA A 245 -10.76 12.01 -10.70
C ALA A 245 -9.99 10.75 -11.14
N SER A 246 -8.79 10.93 -11.69
CA SER A 246 -7.85 9.85 -11.98
C SER A 246 -7.37 9.18 -10.69
N PHE A 247 -6.92 9.97 -9.71
CA PHE A 247 -6.45 9.47 -8.42
C PHE A 247 -7.51 8.73 -7.61
N GLU A 248 -8.74 9.22 -7.56
CA GLU A 248 -9.84 8.55 -6.86
C GLU A 248 -10.12 7.16 -7.46
N ARG A 249 -10.06 7.03 -8.78
CA ARG A 249 -10.27 5.76 -9.50
C ARG A 249 -9.08 4.80 -9.42
N ALA A 250 -7.85 5.32 -9.34
CA ALA A 250 -6.63 4.53 -9.25
C ALA A 250 -6.66 3.58 -8.04
N ARG A 251 -6.27 2.33 -8.24
CA ARG A 251 -6.15 1.31 -7.19
C ARG A 251 -4.70 0.99 -6.84
N ASP A 252 -3.79 1.27 -7.78
CA ASP A 252 -2.35 1.16 -7.62
C ASP A 252 -1.66 2.46 -8.11
N PRO A 253 -0.48 2.84 -7.56
CA PRO A 253 0.33 3.92 -8.13
C PRO A 253 0.55 3.83 -9.64
N ASP A 254 0.67 2.63 -10.19
CA ASP A 254 0.91 2.44 -11.63
C ASP A 254 -0.32 2.73 -12.52
N ASP A 255 -1.50 2.90 -11.92
CA ASP A 255 -2.70 3.37 -12.63
C ASP A 255 -2.64 4.88 -12.93
N LEU A 256 -1.77 5.61 -12.24
CA LEU A 256 -1.52 7.03 -12.50
C LEU A 256 -0.53 7.14 -13.66
N SER A 257 -0.97 7.75 -14.77
CA SER A 257 -0.07 8.10 -15.87
C SER A 257 1.09 8.94 -15.35
N SER A 258 2.30 8.57 -15.74
CA SER A 258 3.52 9.40 -15.63
C SER A 258 3.44 10.62 -16.53
#